data_AF-A0AAV7VQS3-F1
#
_entry.id   AF-A0AAV7VQS3-F1
#
_cell.length_a   1.000
_cell.length_b   1.000
_cell.length_c   1.000
_cell.angle_alpha   90.00
_cell.angle_beta   90.00
_cell.angle_gamma   90.00
#
_symmetry.space_group_name_H-M   'P 1'
#
loop_
_entity.id
_entity.type
_entity.pdbx_description
1 polymer ?
#
loop_
_entity_poly.entity_id
_entity_poly.type
_entity_poly.pdbx_seq_one_letter_code
_entity_poly.pdbx_strand_id
1 'polypeptide(L)'
;MRTEVVAQISKAISTYLEFNDTADTPLPLKWDALKAVIRGEFIGISSADNKLTREKRAHLQQQVTELEKIHRRTGAPRVRRPLSVARLQLVGLDMDGVEYAALRLQQSYYVGATGVAAFWPLDLGLRANWRQ
;
A
#
# COMPACT_ATOMS: atom_id res chain seq x y z
N MET A 1 -9.47 -8.74 -2.12
CA MET A 1 -8.63 -7.62 -1.66
C MET A 1 -9.36 -6.28 -1.57
N ARG A 2 -9.75 -5.60 -2.68
CA ARG A 2 -10.41 -4.26 -2.57
C ARG A 2 -11.72 -4.28 -1.76
N THR A 3 -12.53 -5.31 -1.92
CA THR A 3 -13.80 -5.49 -1.18
C THR A 3 -13.59 -5.80 0.30
N GLU A 4 -12.53 -6.54 0.64
CA GLU A 4 -12.18 -6.90 2.02
C GLU A 4 -11.69 -5.68 2.81
N VAL A 5 -10.87 -4.83 2.18
CA VAL A 5 -10.40 -3.58 2.81
C VAL A 5 -11.59 -2.66 3.11
N VAL A 6 -12.51 -2.49 2.16
CA VAL A 6 -13.71 -1.68 2.38
C VAL A 6 -14.55 -2.26 3.52
N ALA A 7 -14.75 -3.58 3.58
CA ALA A 7 -15.49 -4.20 4.67
C ALA A 7 -14.81 -3.99 6.04
N GLN A 8 -13.48 -4.12 6.11
CA GLN A 8 -12.73 -3.90 7.34
C GLN A 8 -12.82 -2.45 7.83
N ILE A 9 -12.63 -1.49 6.93
CA ILE A 9 -12.71 -0.06 7.27
C ILE A 9 -14.14 0.31 7.67
N SER A 10 -15.16 -0.14 6.92
CA SER A 10 -16.56 0.10 7.28
C SER A 10 -16.89 -0.45 8.65
N LYS A 11 -16.42 -1.67 8.97
CA LYS A 11 -16.58 -2.25 10.31
C LYS A 11 -15.90 -1.40 11.39
N ALA A 12 -14.66 -0.97 11.17
CA ALA A 12 -13.93 -0.14 12.12
C ALA A 12 -14.64 1.20 12.39
N ILE A 13 -15.21 1.82 11.34
CA ILE A 13 -16.01 3.05 11.47
C ILE A 13 -17.28 2.78 12.29
N SER A 14 -18.05 1.74 11.96
CA SER A 14 -19.27 1.39 12.71
C SER A 14 -18.97 1.12 14.18
N THR A 15 -17.94 0.31 14.46
CA THR A 15 -17.48 0.02 15.82
C THR A 15 -17.08 1.29 16.56
N TYR A 16 -16.31 2.19 15.92
CA TYR A 16 -15.94 3.46 16.55
C TYR A 16 -17.19 4.29 16.92
N LEU A 17 -18.14 4.44 15.99
CA LEU A 17 -19.34 5.23 16.23
C LEU A 17 -20.22 4.62 17.33
N GLU A 18 -20.38 3.30 17.36
CA GLU A 18 -21.14 2.60 18.41
C GLU A 18 -20.60 2.84 19.81
N PHE A 19 -19.28 2.85 19.99
CA PHE A 19 -18.65 3.01 21.31
C PHE A 19 -18.39 4.46 21.73
N ASN A 20 -18.39 5.41 20.78
CA ASN A 20 -17.98 6.80 21.03
C ASN A 20 -19.10 7.82 20.82
N ASP A 21 -20.36 7.38 20.70
CA ASP A 21 -21.51 8.28 20.61
C ASP A 21 -21.92 8.84 21.99
N THR A 22 -21.05 9.67 22.56
CA THR A 22 -21.32 10.40 23.81
C THR A 22 -21.70 11.84 23.50
N ALA A 23 -22.75 12.36 24.14
CA ALA A 23 -23.26 13.72 23.90
C ALA A 23 -22.24 14.82 24.28
N ASP A 24 -21.37 14.54 25.25
CA ASP A 24 -20.44 15.52 25.83
C ASP A 24 -19.17 15.75 25.01
N THR A 25 -18.89 14.90 24.01
CA THR A 25 -17.67 15.00 23.21
C THR A 25 -17.90 15.91 21.98
N PRO A 26 -17.13 17.00 21.82
CA PRO A 26 -17.25 17.88 20.66
C PRO A 26 -17.03 17.12 19.34
N LEU A 27 -17.83 17.46 18.33
CA LEU A 27 -17.75 16.83 17.00
C LEU A 27 -16.34 16.87 16.36
N PRO A 28 -15.54 17.96 16.47
CA PRO A 28 -14.17 17.98 15.96
C PRO A 28 -13.28 16.89 16.57
N LEU A 29 -13.42 16.64 17.88
CA LEU A 29 -12.64 15.62 18.58
C LEU A 29 -13.06 14.21 18.16
N LYS A 30 -14.37 13.98 17.98
CA LYS A 30 -14.89 12.71 17.42
C LYS A 30 -14.34 12.46 16.01
N TRP A 31 -14.31 13.50 15.17
CA TRP A 31 -13.77 13.39 13.81
C TRP A 31 -12.26 13.11 13.79
N ASP A 32 -11.49 13.79 14.63
CA ASP A 32 -10.04 13.58 14.72
C ASP A 32 -9.69 12.18 15.20
N ALA A 33 -10.41 11.69 16.22
CA ALA A 33 -10.25 10.32 16.71
C ALA A 33 -10.67 9.28 15.68
N LEU A 34 -11.80 9.46 14.98
CA LEU A 34 -12.23 8.57 13.90
C LEU A 34 -11.18 8.50 12.77
N LYS A 35 -10.64 9.66 12.34
CA LYS A 35 -9.55 9.70 11.35
C LYS A 35 -8.33 8.93 11.81
N ALA A 36 -7.96 9.05 13.09
CA ALA A 36 -6.83 8.31 13.65
C ALA A 36 -7.05 6.79 13.61
N VAL A 37 -8.26 6.32 13.93
CA VAL A 37 -8.65 4.90 13.82
C VAL A 37 -8.53 4.42 12.38
N ILE A 38 -9.14 5.12 11.43
CA ILE A 38 -9.10 4.77 10.00
C ILE A 38 -7.65 4.73 9.49
N ARG A 39 -6.83 5.71 9.88
CA ARG A 39 -5.41 5.73 9.51
C ARG A 39 -4.67 4.53 10.08
N GLY A 40 -4.94 4.15 11.33
CA GLY A 40 -4.36 2.98 11.99
C GLY A 40 -4.65 1.69 11.22
N GLU A 41 -5.90 1.49 10.80
CA GLU A 41 -6.30 0.34 9.98
C GLU A 41 -5.54 0.28 8.65
N PHE A 42 -5.47 1.40 7.91
CA PHE A 42 -4.72 1.45 6.65
C PHE A 42 -3.23 1.16 6.84
N ILE A 43 -2.63 1.67 7.91
CA ILE A 43 -1.23 1.37 8.25
C ILE A 43 -1.07 -0.13 8.54
N GLY A 44 -1.98 -0.73 9.30
CA GLY A 44 -1.97 -2.16 9.61
C GLY A 44 -2.07 -3.04 8.36
N ILE A 45 -3.02 -2.74 7.48
CA ILE A 45 -3.22 -3.43 6.20
C ILE A 45 -1.97 -3.32 5.32
N SER A 46 -1.45 -2.10 5.15
CA SER A 46 -0.24 -1.87 4.35
C SER A 46 0.99 -2.57 4.93
N SER A 47 1.14 -2.57 6.27
CA SER A 47 2.23 -3.27 6.94
C SER A 47 2.17 -4.78 6.71
N ALA A 48 0.97 -5.38 6.77
CA ALA A 48 0.79 -6.80 6.49
C ALA A 48 1.13 -7.14 5.03
N ASP A 49 0.68 -6.33 4.08
CA ASP A 49 0.97 -6.51 2.65
C ASP A 49 2.46 -6.34 2.33
N ASN A 50 3.12 -5.34 2.93
CA ASN A 50 4.56 -5.13 2.82
C ASN A 50 5.35 -6.32 3.37
N LYS A 51 4.91 -6.89 4.49
CA LYS A 51 5.52 -8.10 5.07
C LYS A 51 5.44 -9.27 4.10
N LEU A 52 4.25 -9.54 3.55
CA LEU A 52 4.03 -10.62 2.59
C LEU A 52 4.88 -10.44 1.33
N THR A 53 4.93 -9.21 0.81
CA THR A 53 5.76 -8.87 -0.35
C THR A 53 7.25 -9.08 -0.07
N ARG A 54 7.73 -8.70 1.12
CA ARG A 54 9.13 -8.91 1.53
C ARG A 54 9.47 -10.39 1.63
N GLU A 55 8.59 -11.20 2.21
CA GLU A 55 8.76 -12.65 2.32
C GLU A 55 8.80 -13.30 0.94
N LYS A 56 7.88 -12.92 0.05
CA LYS A 56 7.86 -13.39 -1.35
C LYS A 56 9.14 -13.02 -2.11
N ARG A 57 9.62 -11.79 -1.95
CA ARG A 57 10.89 -11.32 -2.54
C ARG A 57 12.07 -12.15 -2.03
N ALA A 58 12.19 -12.33 -0.72
CA ALA A 58 13.27 -13.11 -0.12
C ALA A 58 13.29 -14.55 -0.63
N HIS A 59 12.10 -15.17 -0.75
CA HIS A 59 11.95 -16.51 -1.29
C HIS A 59 12.42 -16.59 -2.75
N LEU A 60 11.99 -15.66 -3.62
CA LEU A 60 12.42 -15.62 -5.02
C LEU A 60 13.92 -15.37 -5.17
N GLN A 61 14.51 -14.51 -4.34
CA GLN A 61 15.95 -14.26 -4.31
C GLN A 61 16.73 -15.54 -4.00
N GLN A 62 16.26 -16.31 -3.02
CA GLN A 62 16.86 -17.60 -2.66
C GLN A 62 16.72 -18.61 -3.81
N GLN A 63 15.53 -18.73 -4.41
CA GLN A 63 15.30 -19.61 -5.56
C GLN A 63 16.23 -19.29 -6.73
N VAL A 64 16.37 -18.00 -7.10
CA VAL A 64 17.28 -17.56 -8.17
C VAL A 64 18.71 -17.95 -7.82
N THR A 65 19.15 -17.69 -6.59
CA THR A 65 20.51 -18.01 -6.13
C THR A 65 20.82 -19.51 -6.25
N GLU A 66 19.90 -20.38 -5.82
CA GLU A 66 20.09 -21.83 -5.91
C GLU A 66 20.05 -22.34 -7.35
N LEU A 67 19.10 -21.86 -8.17
CA LEU A 67 19.03 -22.21 -9.58
C LEU A 67 20.27 -21.76 -10.36
N GLU A 68 20.85 -20.60 -10.03
CA GLU A 68 22.12 -20.16 -10.62
C GLU A 68 23.30 -21.04 -10.21
N LYS A 69 23.36 -21.49 -8.95
CA LYS A 69 24.39 -22.43 -8.50
C LYS A 69 24.27 -23.76 -9.26
N ILE A 70 23.06 -24.29 -9.41
CA ILE A 70 22.81 -25.53 -10.15
C ILE A 70 23.16 -25.34 -11.62
N HIS A 71 22.74 -24.24 -12.25
CA HIS A 71 23.05 -23.96 -13.65
C HIS A 71 24.55 -23.84 -13.90
N ARG A 72 25.29 -23.16 -13.01
CA ARG A 72 26.76 -23.05 -13.09
C ARG A 72 27.46 -24.42 -12.96
N ARG A 73 26.95 -25.30 -12.09
CA ARG A 73 27.55 -26.63 -11.84
C ARG A 73 27.26 -27.64 -12.95
N THR A 74 26.05 -27.61 -13.50
CA THR A 74 25.54 -28.70 -14.36
C THR A 74 25.35 -28.29 -15.82
N GLY A 75 25.29 -26.99 -16.14
CA GLY A 75 24.92 -26.50 -17.46
C GLY A 75 23.52 -26.92 -17.92
N ALA A 76 22.69 -27.46 -17.03
CA ALA A 76 21.48 -28.19 -17.41
C ALA A 76 20.44 -27.27 -18.08
N PRO A 77 19.97 -27.60 -19.30
CA PRO A 77 18.93 -26.82 -19.99
C PRO A 77 17.62 -26.74 -19.21
N ARG A 78 17.33 -27.76 -18.40
CA ARG A 78 16.11 -27.86 -17.57
C ARG A 78 16.02 -26.77 -16.50
N VAL A 79 17.14 -26.19 -16.09
CA VAL A 79 17.22 -25.15 -15.05
C VAL A 79 17.00 -23.74 -15.62
N ARG A 80 17.21 -23.55 -16.92
CA ARG A 80 17.08 -22.24 -17.59
C ARG A 80 15.68 -21.67 -17.51
N ARG A 81 14.66 -22.50 -17.75
CA ARG A 81 13.25 -22.05 -17.72
C ARG A 81 12.83 -21.62 -16.30
N PRO A 82 12.98 -22.45 -15.24
CA PRO A 82 12.67 -22.03 -13.88
C PRO A 82 13.43 -20.78 -13.44
N LEU A 83 14.72 -20.67 -13.79
CA LEU A 83 15.54 -19.50 -13.45
C LEU A 83 14.99 -18.22 -14.11
N SER A 84 14.60 -18.31 -15.37
CA SER A 84 14.04 -17.17 -16.12
C SER A 84 12.70 -16.73 -15.53
N VAL A 85 11.84 -17.68 -15.15
CA VAL A 85 10.54 -17.39 -14.51
C VAL A 85 10.75 -16.71 -13.15
N ALA A 86 11.63 -17.25 -12.30
CA ALA A 86 11.90 -16.68 -10.98
C ALA A 86 12.47 -15.25 -11.08
N ARG A 87 13.34 -14.99 -12.05
CA ARG A 87 13.87 -13.64 -12.33
C ARG A 87 12.78 -12.68 -12.80
N LEU A 88 11.92 -13.11 -13.73
CA LEU A 88 10.81 -12.28 -14.21
C LEU A 88 9.85 -11.91 -13.08
N GLN A 89 9.54 -12.86 -12.20
CA GLN A 89 8.70 -12.62 -11.03
C GLN A 89 9.35 -11.65 -10.04
N LEU A 90 10.67 -11.77 -9.82
CA LEU A 90 11.42 -10.84 -8.97
C LEU A 90 11.41 -9.42 -9.55
N VAL A 91 11.68 -9.28 -10.86
CA VAL A 91 11.62 -7.99 -11.56
C VAL A 91 10.23 -7.37 -11.46
N GLY A 92 9.17 -8.15 -11.65
CA GLY A 92 7.79 -7.65 -11.46
C GLY A 92 7.57 -7.05 -10.08
N LEU A 93 7.96 -7.76 -9.02
CA LEU A 93 7.86 -7.25 -7.64
C LEU A 93 8.74 -6.02 -7.35
N ASP A 94 9.85 -5.88 -8.06
CA ASP A 94 10.72 -4.70 -7.93
C ASP A 94 10.11 -3.49 -8.66
N MET A 95 9.53 -3.71 -9.85
CA MET A 95 8.87 -2.65 -10.64
C MET A 95 7.68 -2.04 -9.90
N ASP A 96 6.84 -2.86 -9.26
CA ASP A 96 5.74 -2.37 -8.41
C ASP A 96 6.26 -1.42 -7.31
N GLY A 97 7.43 -1.72 -6.75
CA GLY A 97 8.09 -0.86 -5.75
C GLY A 97 8.65 0.44 -6.33
N VAL A 98 9.19 0.41 -7.56
CA VAL A 98 9.69 1.59 -8.28
C VAL A 98 8.56 2.55 -8.61
N GLU A 99 7.42 2.04 -9.08
CA GLU A 99 6.23 2.86 -9.37
C GLU A 99 5.72 3.55 -8.10
N TYR A 100 5.64 2.82 -6.99
CA TYR A 100 5.28 3.40 -5.69
C TYR A 100 6.27 4.49 -5.24
N ALA A 101 7.58 4.25 -5.39
CA ALA A 101 8.60 5.24 -5.06
C ALA A 101 8.49 6.50 -5.93
N ALA A 102 8.20 6.35 -7.23
CA ALA A 102 7.99 7.47 -8.15
C ALA A 102 6.76 8.31 -7.75
N LEU A 103 5.63 7.67 -7.43
CA LEU A 103 4.43 8.35 -6.95
C LEU A 103 4.69 9.09 -5.64
N ARG A 104 5.45 8.48 -4.72
CA ARG A 104 5.83 9.11 -3.45
C ARG A 104 6.74 10.32 -3.65
N LEU A 105 7.70 10.24 -4.58
CA LEU A 105 8.55 11.36 -4.97
C LEU A 105 7.69 12.51 -5.52
N GLN A 106 6.81 12.23 -6.47
CA GLN A 106 5.88 13.24 -7.01
C GLN A 106 5.08 13.90 -5.88
N GLN A 107 4.48 13.12 -4.97
CA GLN A 107 3.76 13.65 -3.82
C GLN A 107 4.64 14.56 -2.96
N SER A 108 5.89 14.16 -2.68
CA SER A 108 6.82 14.96 -1.86
C SER A 108 7.17 16.31 -2.51
N TYR A 109 7.31 16.36 -3.84
CA TYR A 109 7.53 17.61 -4.58
C TYR A 109 6.32 18.55 -4.42
N TYR A 110 5.10 18.04 -4.57
CA TYR A 110 3.89 18.87 -4.42
C TYR A 110 3.69 19.36 -2.98
N VAL A 111 3.92 18.51 -1.99
CA VAL A 111 3.85 18.89 -0.55
C VAL A 111 4.90 19.96 -0.22
N GLY A 112 6.12 19.81 -0.73
CA GLY A 112 7.21 20.77 -0.51
C GLY A 112 7.02 22.12 -1.20
N ALA A 113 6.41 22.14 -2.39
CA ALA A 113 6.18 23.37 -3.15
C ALA A 113 5.00 24.20 -2.63
N THR A 114 4.01 23.57 -1.97
CA THR A 114 2.76 24.25 -1.59
C THR A 114 2.59 24.43 -0.07
N GLY A 115 3.43 23.79 0.76
CA GLY A 115 3.33 23.87 2.23
C GLY A 115 2.05 23.23 2.82
N VAL A 116 1.16 22.74 1.96
CA VAL A 116 -0.06 22.02 2.32
C VAL A 116 0.04 20.68 1.60
N ALA A 117 -0.30 19.58 2.27
CA ALA A 117 -0.44 18.31 1.59
C ALA A 117 -1.61 18.42 0.60
N ALA A 118 -1.30 18.79 -0.65
CA ALA A 118 -2.29 18.93 -1.71
C ALA A 118 -2.97 17.57 -1.93
N PHE A 119 -4.17 17.53 -1.36
CA PHE A 119 -5.28 16.64 -1.54
C PHE A 119 -5.35 15.98 -2.93
N TRP A 120 -5.60 14.67 -2.92
CA TRP A 120 -5.98 13.72 -3.97
C TRP A 120 -6.25 14.23 -5.42
N PRO A 121 -5.89 13.47 -6.47
CA PRO A 121 -6.23 13.79 -7.85
C PRO A 121 -7.72 13.53 -8.10
N LEU A 122 -8.56 14.48 -7.72
CA LEU A 122 -10.00 14.52 -8.02
C LEU A 122 -10.47 15.97 -8.13
N ASP A 123 -9.75 16.76 -8.94
CA ASP A 123 -10.21 18.08 -9.39
C ASP A 123 -10.34 18.11 -10.93
N LEU A 124 -10.89 17.01 -11.49
CA LEU A 124 -11.58 17.07 -12.78
C LEU A 124 -13.03 17.51 -12.52
N GLY A 125 -13.22 18.82 -12.35
CA GLY A 125 -14.36 19.51 -12.95
C GLY A 125 -15.68 19.60 -12.20
N LEU A 126 -15.73 19.56 -10.86
CA LEU A 126 -16.98 19.90 -10.13
C LEU A 126 -16.71 20.70 -8.84
N ARG A 127 -16.43 22.00 -8.99
CA ARG A 127 -16.71 22.97 -7.94
C ARG A 127 -18.13 23.52 -8.14
N ALA A 128 -19.10 22.98 -7.41
CA ALA A 128 -20.39 23.62 -7.21
C ALA A 128 -20.55 24.00 -5.73
N ASN A 129 -20.44 25.32 -5.51
CA ASN A 129 -20.98 26.14 -4.43
C ASN A 129 -21.57 25.44 -3.18
N TRP A 130 -20.94 25.69 -2.03
CA TRP A 130 -21.63 25.74 -0.73
C TRP A 130 -21.19 27.00 0.04
N ARG A 131 -21.85 28.11 -0.26
CA ARG A 131 -22.09 29.22 0.66
C ARG A 131 -23.50 29.74 0.42
N GLN A 132 -24.40 29.41 1.33
CA GLN A 132 -25.42 30.29 1.92
C GLN A 132 -26.00 29.58 3.15
#